data_AF-A0A7X5I7B5-F1
#
_entry.id   AF-A0A7X5I7B5-F1
#
_cell.length_a   1.000
_cell.length_b   1.000
_cell.length_c   1.000
_cell.angle_alpha   90.00
_cell.angle_beta   90.00
_cell.angle_gamma   90.00
#
_symmetry.space_group_name_H-M   'P 1'
#
loop_
_entity.id
_entity.type
_entity.pdbx_description
1 polymer ?
#
loop_
_entity_poly.entity_id
_entity_poly.type
_entity_poly.pdbx_seq_one_letter_code
_entity_poly.pdbx_strand_id
1 'polypeptide(L)'
;MDIWKHQELPIIESHDFNFFRCLEFQDIYYGKTVSELHRGNLRVSRKDNRYSNIFPGQKLSYWADSPQTARAEVKKWGAGNNLLTFWAYDDGSSFIPTVYPAEYLRIIDGINFGFDIILKKIDNHEDLTCDEKEFIDRLGREKPDCLAYRSEAKKGGICFLFFEQGFRKLSLREVALRLGDYKGKNTAKVICAITSDFSPVLEGYGHYFSPIARVKYNDKYIETDEYILRKQVEEYSHEKIRERMR
;
A
#
# COMPACT_ATOMS: atom_id res chain seq x y z
N MET A 1 -20.98 1.95 -6.62
CA MET A 1 -20.25 1.62 -5.38
C MET A 1 -21.25 0.87 -4.52
N ASP A 2 -21.23 -0.46 -4.60
CA ASP A 2 -22.16 -1.30 -3.87
C ASP A 2 -21.59 -1.57 -2.48
N ILE A 3 -22.18 -0.95 -1.47
CA ILE A 3 -21.72 -1.05 -0.07
C ILE A 3 -22.36 -2.30 0.54
N TRP A 4 -21.62 -3.40 0.59
CA TRP A 4 -22.03 -4.59 1.34
C TRP A 4 -21.82 -4.36 2.84
N LYS A 5 -22.86 -3.83 3.51
CA LYS A 5 -22.84 -3.65 4.97
C LYS A 5 -22.84 -5.02 5.64
N HIS A 6 -21.69 -5.45 6.18
CA HIS A 6 -21.67 -6.48 7.21
C HIS A 6 -22.42 -5.96 8.44
N GLN A 7 -23.13 -6.85 9.14
CA GLN A 7 -24.12 -6.48 10.17
C GLN A 7 -23.54 -5.72 11.38
N GLU A 8 -22.21 -5.74 11.58
CA GLU A 8 -21.59 -5.18 12.80
C GLU A 8 -20.57 -4.05 12.58
N LEU A 9 -19.89 -4.00 11.42
CA LEU A 9 -18.99 -2.92 11.03
C LEU A 9 -19.18 -2.65 9.52
N PRO A 10 -19.26 -1.38 9.05
CA PRO A 10 -19.25 -1.04 7.64
C PRO A 10 -17.94 -1.53 7.00
N ILE A 11 -18.02 -2.68 6.33
CA ILE A 11 -17.00 -3.17 5.42
C ILE A 11 -17.30 -2.60 4.05
N ILE A 12 -16.31 -1.96 3.45
CA ILE A 12 -16.34 -1.53 2.06
C ILE A 12 -15.63 -2.62 1.26
N GLU A 13 -16.41 -3.38 0.50
CA GLU A 13 -15.93 -4.19 -0.61
C GLU A 13 -16.18 -3.37 -1.88
N SER A 14 -15.14 -2.87 -2.52
CA SER A 14 -15.28 -2.12 -3.76
C SER A 14 -14.10 -2.37 -4.68
N HIS A 15 -14.34 -2.23 -5.97
CA HIS A 15 -13.37 -2.42 -7.03
C HIS A 15 -12.55 -1.13 -7.25
N ASP A 16 -11.35 -1.29 -7.82
CA ASP A 16 -10.50 -0.22 -8.37
C ASP A 16 -9.96 0.81 -7.36
N PHE A 17 -9.62 0.37 -6.15
CA PHE A 17 -8.92 1.24 -5.21
C PHE A 17 -7.48 1.47 -5.62
N ASN A 18 -7.09 2.74 -5.59
CA ASN A 18 -5.70 3.16 -5.74
C ASN A 18 -5.18 3.64 -4.38
N PHE A 19 -4.00 3.15 -4.03
CA PHE A 19 -3.34 3.43 -2.77
C PHE A 19 -1.99 4.07 -3.04
N PHE A 20 -1.71 5.14 -2.33
CA PHE A 20 -0.49 5.92 -2.51
C PHE A 20 0.31 5.96 -1.22
N ARG A 21 1.61 5.68 -1.32
CA ARG A 21 2.53 5.84 -0.21
C ARG A 21 3.70 6.69 -0.65
N CYS A 22 4.05 7.68 0.16
CA CYS A 22 5.17 8.56 -0.11
C CYS A 22 6.18 8.44 1.04
N LEU A 23 7.46 8.33 0.69
CA LEU A 23 8.57 8.28 1.62
C LEU A 23 9.59 9.35 1.25
N GLU A 24 10.31 9.87 2.24
CA GLU A 24 11.55 10.59 1.97
C GLU A 24 12.57 9.63 1.37
N PHE A 25 13.13 10.00 0.23
CA PHE A 25 14.15 9.21 -0.43
C PHE A 25 15.50 9.35 0.27
N GLN A 26 16.12 8.22 0.58
CA GLN A 26 17.44 8.14 1.18
C GLN A 26 18.37 7.33 0.28
N ASP A 27 19.67 7.64 0.30
CA ASP A 27 20.65 6.99 -0.58
C ASP A 27 20.73 5.46 -0.39
N ILE A 28 20.35 4.97 0.81
CA ILE A 28 20.22 3.53 1.10
C ILE A 28 19.16 2.80 0.25
N TYR A 29 18.33 3.53 -0.50
CA TYR A 29 17.36 2.97 -1.44
C TYR A 29 17.93 2.78 -2.84
N TYR A 30 19.07 3.39 -3.17
CA TYR A 30 19.73 3.09 -4.43
C TYR A 30 20.16 1.62 -4.49
N GLY A 31 20.03 1.02 -5.68
CA GLY A 31 20.37 -0.39 -5.90
C GLY A 31 19.33 -1.40 -5.43
N LYS A 32 18.31 -0.99 -4.66
CA LYS A 32 17.20 -1.86 -4.25
C LYS A 32 16.15 -1.92 -5.36
N THR A 33 15.71 -3.13 -5.68
CA THR A 33 14.65 -3.32 -6.69
C THR A 33 13.32 -2.76 -6.19
N VAL A 34 12.41 -2.48 -7.11
CA VAL A 34 11.04 -2.04 -6.78
C VAL A 34 10.34 -3.08 -5.91
N SER A 35 10.55 -4.38 -6.15
CA SER A 35 10.10 -5.46 -5.26
C SER A 35 10.62 -5.29 -3.82
N GLU A 36 11.93 -5.08 -3.64
CA GLU A 36 12.52 -4.91 -2.31
C GLU A 36 12.01 -3.66 -1.59
N LEU A 37 11.88 -2.56 -2.33
CA LEU A 37 11.35 -1.29 -1.82
C LEU A 37 9.87 -1.42 -1.46
N HIS A 38 9.08 -2.12 -2.28
CA HIS A 38 7.68 -2.39 -2.02
C HIS A 38 7.53 -3.19 -0.71
N ARG A 39 8.21 -4.34 -0.61
CA ARG A 39 8.19 -5.19 0.59
C ARG A 39 8.64 -4.44 1.84
N GLY A 40 9.60 -3.51 1.71
CA GLY A 40 10.08 -2.65 2.81
C GLY A 40 9.04 -1.66 3.36
N ASN A 41 7.89 -1.50 2.69
CA ASN A 41 6.77 -0.71 3.21
C ASN A 41 6.03 -1.43 4.34
N LEU A 42 6.08 -2.76 4.39
CA LEU A 42 5.49 -3.55 5.47
C LEU A 42 6.46 -3.65 6.64
N ARG A 43 6.12 -3.04 7.78
CA ARG A 43 7.03 -2.91 8.93
C ARG A 43 6.41 -3.52 10.18
N VAL A 44 7.22 -4.23 10.96
CA VAL A 44 6.81 -4.70 12.30
C VAL A 44 6.48 -3.48 13.14
N SER A 45 5.36 -3.53 13.83
CA SER A 45 5.02 -2.58 14.86
C SER A 45 6.03 -2.71 16.02
N ARG A 46 7.01 -1.81 16.08
CA ARG A 46 8.00 -1.74 17.18
C ARG A 46 7.54 -0.71 18.20
N LYS A 47 7.99 -0.79 19.46
CA LYS A 47 7.58 0.11 20.56
C LYS A 47 7.75 1.62 20.27
N ASP A 48 8.60 1.95 19.30
CA ASP A 48 8.92 3.29 18.78
C ASP A 48 8.07 3.70 17.55
N ASN A 49 7.22 2.80 17.02
CA ASN A 49 6.22 3.09 15.99
C ASN A 49 4.85 3.29 16.63
N ARG A 50 4.22 4.42 16.31
CA ARG A 50 2.88 4.91 16.70
C ARG A 50 1.78 3.87 16.99
N TYR A 51 1.81 2.70 16.33
CA TYR A 51 0.71 1.73 16.30
C TYR A 51 1.05 0.37 16.92
N SER A 52 2.22 0.23 17.58
CA SER A 52 2.63 -1.02 18.23
C SER A 52 1.79 -1.41 19.42
N ASN A 53 1.09 -0.44 19.99
CA ASN A 53 0.26 -0.64 21.17
C ASN A 53 -1.13 -1.20 20.81
N ILE A 54 -1.60 -1.00 19.57
CA ILE A 54 -2.91 -1.48 19.11
C ILE A 54 -2.84 -2.93 18.61
N PHE A 55 -1.83 -3.24 17.81
CA PHE A 55 -1.66 -4.55 17.17
C PHE A 55 -0.25 -5.09 17.43
N PRO A 56 0.05 -5.51 18.66
CA PRO A 56 1.39 -5.96 19.03
C PRO A 56 1.82 -7.17 18.19
N GLY A 57 3.06 -7.12 17.68
CA GLY A 57 3.64 -8.19 16.88
C GLY A 57 3.17 -8.26 15.41
N GLN A 58 2.18 -7.45 15.01
CA GLN A 58 1.73 -7.40 13.62
C GLN A 58 2.61 -6.48 12.77
N LYS A 59 2.71 -6.79 11.47
CA LYS A 59 3.30 -5.86 10.49
C LYS A 59 2.21 -5.00 9.86
N LEU A 60 2.51 -3.72 9.71
CA LEU A 60 1.58 -2.70 9.25
C LEU A 60 2.20 -1.87 8.11
N SER A 61 1.35 -1.33 7.24
CA SER A 61 1.74 -0.42 6.17
C SER A 61 0.73 0.72 6.01
N TYR A 62 1.24 1.95 5.83
CA TYR A 62 0.43 3.17 5.72
C TYR A 62 0.32 3.63 4.28
N TRP A 63 -0.89 3.91 3.84
CA TRP A 63 -1.19 4.37 2.49
C TRP A 63 -2.24 5.49 2.54
N ALA A 64 -2.47 6.15 1.42
CA ALA A 64 -3.44 7.22 1.28
C ALA A 64 -4.23 7.09 -0.03
N ASP A 65 -5.34 7.80 -0.11
CA ASP A 65 -6.24 7.84 -1.27
C ASP A 65 -5.66 8.52 -2.52
N SER A 66 -4.64 9.35 -2.34
CA SER A 66 -4.09 10.16 -3.42
C SER A 66 -2.61 10.51 -3.19
N PRO A 67 -1.84 10.78 -4.26
CA PRO A 67 -0.46 11.23 -4.15
C PRO A 67 -0.32 12.51 -3.31
N GLN A 68 -1.32 13.41 -3.38
CA GLN A 68 -1.33 14.67 -2.65
C GLN A 68 -1.51 14.43 -1.14
N THR A 69 -2.41 13.52 -0.74
CA THR A 69 -2.57 13.14 0.66
C THR A 69 -1.31 12.44 1.17
N ALA A 70 -0.78 11.46 0.43
CA ALA A 70 0.46 10.76 0.79
C ALA A 70 1.65 11.72 0.98
N ARG A 71 1.77 12.72 0.09
CA ARG A 71 2.82 13.75 0.18
C ARG A 71 2.60 14.71 1.35
N ALA A 72 1.36 15.09 1.66
CA ALA A 72 1.05 15.93 2.80
C ALA A 72 1.43 15.21 4.11
N GLU A 73 1.10 13.93 4.23
CA GLU A 73 1.45 13.10 5.38
C GLU A 73 2.97 13.03 5.58
N VAL A 74 3.76 12.67 4.55
CA VAL A 74 5.22 12.58 4.72
C VAL A 74 5.85 13.94 5.05
N LYS A 75 5.28 15.03 4.53
CA LYS A 75 5.74 16.40 4.80
C LYS A 75 5.44 16.86 6.23
N LYS A 76 4.30 16.45 6.80
CA LYS A 76 3.97 16.70 8.21
C LYS A 76 5.05 16.15 9.16
N TRP A 77 5.70 15.05 8.77
CA TRP A 77 6.80 14.44 9.52
C TRP A 77 8.20 14.98 9.20
N GLY A 78 8.29 16.12 8.48
CA GLY A 78 9.56 16.82 8.25
C GLY A 78 10.37 16.35 7.05
N ALA A 79 9.83 15.49 6.18
CA ALA A 79 10.55 15.01 5.01
C ALA A 79 10.98 16.13 4.04
N GLY A 80 12.17 15.98 3.45
CA GLY A 80 12.71 16.79 2.36
C GLY A 80 11.93 16.68 1.04
N ASN A 81 12.44 17.27 -0.04
CA ASN A 81 11.77 17.22 -1.36
C ASN A 81 12.25 16.07 -2.25
N ASN A 82 13.21 15.29 -1.77
CA ASN A 82 13.57 14.00 -2.34
C ASN A 82 12.55 12.95 -1.89
N LEU A 83 11.68 12.52 -2.80
CA LEU A 83 10.53 11.69 -2.50
C LEU A 83 10.49 10.44 -3.38
N LEU A 84 10.12 9.33 -2.76
CA LEU A 84 9.78 8.08 -3.42
C LEU A 84 8.28 7.83 -3.22
N THR A 85 7.53 7.79 -4.31
CA THR A 85 6.08 7.60 -4.28
C THR A 85 5.73 6.27 -4.92
N PHE A 86 5.04 5.43 -4.17
CA PHE A 86 4.43 4.18 -4.63
C PHE A 86 2.97 4.45 -4.97
N TRP A 87 2.55 3.90 -6.11
CA TRP A 87 1.16 3.78 -6.50
C TRP A 87 0.84 2.30 -6.59
N ALA A 88 0.03 1.83 -5.63
CA ALA A 88 -0.48 0.48 -5.57
C ALA A 88 -1.99 0.44 -5.88
N TYR A 89 -2.49 -0.76 -6.18
CA TYR A 89 -3.91 -1.04 -6.41
C TYR A 89 -4.30 -2.37 -5.78
N ASP A 90 -5.60 -2.59 -5.61
CA ASP A 90 -6.16 -3.90 -5.25
C ASP A 90 -5.98 -4.89 -6.41
N ASP A 91 -5.04 -5.83 -6.27
CA ASP A 91 -4.73 -6.77 -7.34
C ASP A 91 -5.90 -7.75 -7.60
N GLY A 92 -6.67 -8.08 -6.55
CA GLY A 92 -7.83 -8.96 -6.66
C GLY A 92 -8.97 -8.39 -7.49
N SER A 93 -9.01 -7.05 -7.70
CA SER A 93 -9.98 -6.41 -8.59
C SER A 93 -9.50 -6.21 -10.02
N SER A 94 -8.25 -6.53 -10.33
CA SER A 94 -7.69 -6.38 -11.68
C SER A 94 -8.22 -7.45 -12.66
N PHE A 95 -8.21 -7.13 -13.95
CA PHE A 95 -8.68 -8.07 -14.98
C PHE A 95 -7.75 -9.30 -15.09
N ILE A 96 -6.45 -9.09 -14.92
CA ILE A 96 -5.42 -10.12 -14.90
C ILE A 96 -4.63 -9.94 -13.59
N PRO A 97 -5.04 -10.61 -12.50
CA PRO A 97 -4.33 -10.54 -11.23
C PRO A 97 -2.97 -11.21 -11.34
N THR A 98 -2.07 -10.80 -10.46
CA THR A 98 -0.73 -11.35 -10.30
C THR A 98 -0.49 -11.91 -8.90
N VAL A 99 -1.43 -11.73 -7.97
CA VAL A 99 -1.41 -12.23 -6.60
C VAL A 99 -2.54 -13.23 -6.41
N TYR A 100 -2.25 -14.32 -5.70
CA TYR A 100 -3.24 -15.33 -5.34
C TYR A 100 -3.33 -15.52 -3.81
N PRO A 101 -4.54 -15.72 -3.25
CA PRO A 101 -5.83 -15.73 -3.94
C PRO A 101 -6.26 -14.33 -4.39
N ALA A 102 -6.92 -14.25 -5.55
CA ALA A 102 -7.48 -13.01 -6.09
C ALA A 102 -8.80 -12.69 -5.37
N GLU A 103 -8.68 -12.26 -4.12
CA GLU A 103 -9.79 -11.86 -3.25
C GLU A 103 -9.85 -10.34 -3.13
N TYR A 104 -11.06 -9.80 -3.05
CA TYR A 104 -11.25 -8.38 -2.79
C TYR A 104 -10.71 -7.97 -1.41
N LEU A 105 -10.32 -6.70 -1.32
CA LEU A 105 -9.96 -6.09 -0.05
C LEU A 105 -11.19 -5.91 0.85
N ARG A 106 -11.09 -6.41 2.09
CA ARG A 106 -12.02 -6.11 3.18
C ARG A 106 -11.54 -4.88 3.93
N ILE A 107 -12.07 -3.72 3.59
CA ILE A 107 -11.71 -2.44 4.21
C ILE A 107 -12.76 -2.06 5.24
N ILE A 108 -12.36 -1.88 6.50
CA ILE A 108 -13.25 -1.33 7.53
C ILE A 108 -13.24 0.19 7.44
N ASP A 109 -14.42 0.79 7.36
CA ASP A 109 -14.60 2.25 7.42
C ASP A 109 -14.44 2.75 8.87
N GLY A 110 -13.18 2.97 9.27
CA GLY A 110 -12.83 3.56 10.56
C GLY A 110 -13.16 5.06 10.66
N ILE A 111 -13.54 5.74 9.56
CA ILE A 111 -13.90 7.15 9.59
C ILE A 111 -15.19 7.35 10.39
N ASN A 112 -16.17 6.46 10.19
CA ASN A 112 -17.45 6.55 10.91
C ASN A 112 -17.32 6.26 12.41
N PHE A 113 -16.26 5.57 12.83
CA PHE A 113 -15.98 5.27 14.24
C PHE A 113 -14.96 6.24 14.87
N GLY A 114 -14.54 7.29 14.15
CA GLY A 114 -13.54 8.23 14.67
C GLY A 114 -12.19 7.56 14.95
N PHE A 115 -11.80 6.57 14.15
CA PHE A 115 -10.53 5.86 14.36
C PHE A 115 -9.34 6.83 14.33
N ASP A 116 -9.40 7.92 13.56
CA ASP A 116 -8.41 8.99 13.59
C ASP A 116 -8.20 9.59 14.99
N ILE A 117 -9.26 9.71 15.79
CA ILE A 117 -9.19 10.19 17.19
C ILE A 117 -8.47 9.16 18.06
N ILE A 118 -8.79 7.87 17.88
CA ILE A 118 -8.12 6.76 18.59
C ILE A 118 -6.62 6.78 18.28
N LEU A 119 -6.26 6.92 17.00
CA LEU A 119 -4.85 7.01 16.58
C LEU A 119 -4.15 8.21 17.21
N LYS A 120 -4.80 9.37 17.23
CA LYS A 120 -4.25 10.59 17.83
C LYS A 120 -4.03 10.46 19.34
N LYS A 121 -4.98 9.87 20.08
CA LYS A 121 -4.82 9.60 21.51
C LYS A 121 -3.59 8.73 21.78
N ILE A 122 -3.40 7.70 20.96
CA ILE A 122 -2.26 6.79 21.09
C ILE A 122 -0.95 7.51 20.77
N ASP A 123 -0.93 8.34 19.73
CA ASP A 123 0.22 9.19 19.39
C ASP A 123 0.59 10.14 20.55
N ASN A 124 -0.40 10.59 21.31
CA ASN A 124 -0.22 11.46 22.47
C ASN A 124 0.02 10.71 23.80
N HIS A 125 0.09 9.38 23.79
CA HIS A 125 0.14 8.54 25.00
C HIS A 125 -1.04 8.75 25.96
N GLU A 126 -2.22 9.08 25.42
CA GLU A 126 -3.47 9.20 26.17
C GLU A 126 -4.13 7.82 26.35
N ASP A 127 -4.84 7.64 27.47
CA ASP A 127 -5.59 6.42 27.72
C ASP A 127 -6.82 6.31 26.82
N LEU A 128 -7.01 5.12 26.25
CA LEU A 128 -8.22 4.76 25.52
C LEU A 128 -9.37 4.44 26.48
N THR A 129 -10.58 4.87 26.11
CA THR A 129 -11.81 4.51 26.83
C THR A 129 -12.11 3.02 26.70
N CYS A 130 -13.04 2.50 27.52
CA CYS A 130 -13.50 1.12 27.41
C CYS A 130 -14.08 0.83 26.02
N ASP A 131 -14.92 1.73 25.50
CA ASP A 131 -15.56 1.59 24.19
C ASP A 131 -14.52 1.58 23.04
N GLU A 132 -13.48 2.41 23.14
CA GLU A 132 -12.38 2.44 22.16
C GLU A 132 -11.57 1.14 22.17
N LYS A 133 -11.32 0.57 23.35
CA LYS A 133 -10.66 -0.73 23.50
C LYS A 133 -11.53 -1.86 22.94
N GLU A 134 -12.82 -1.85 23.24
CA GLU A 134 -13.76 -2.85 22.70
C GLU A 134 -13.85 -2.77 21.17
N PHE A 135 -13.85 -1.56 20.61
CA PHE A 135 -13.78 -1.37 19.16
C PHE A 135 -12.52 -2.00 18.56
N ILE A 136 -11.34 -1.74 19.15
CA ILE A 136 -10.07 -2.34 18.71
C ILE A 136 -10.11 -3.87 18.79
N ASP A 137 -10.66 -4.43 19.86
CA ASP A 137 -10.80 -5.88 20.03
C ASP A 137 -11.71 -6.48 18.94
N ARG A 138 -12.81 -5.80 18.61
CA ARG A 138 -13.71 -6.21 17.51
C ARG A 138 -13.01 -6.16 16.15
N LEU A 139 -12.22 -5.12 15.88
CA LEU A 139 -11.38 -5.04 14.67
C LEU A 139 -10.45 -6.25 14.55
N GLY A 140 -9.83 -6.66 15.67
CA GLY A 140 -8.96 -7.83 15.71
C GLY A 140 -9.67 -9.15 15.38
N ARG A 141 -10.94 -9.30 15.78
CA ARG A 141 -11.74 -10.50 15.49
C ARG A 141 -12.15 -10.60 14.02
N GLU A 142 -12.50 -9.47 13.40
CA GLU A 142 -12.95 -9.40 12.00
C GLU A 142 -11.84 -9.68 10.98
N LYS A 143 -10.57 -9.51 11.40
CA LYS A 143 -9.37 -9.68 10.55
C LYS A 143 -9.50 -8.96 9.20
N PRO A 144 -9.70 -7.63 9.21
CA PRO A 144 -9.77 -6.85 7.98
C PRO A 144 -8.43 -6.85 7.24
N ASP A 145 -8.48 -6.56 5.94
CA ASP A 145 -7.28 -6.31 5.15
C ASP A 145 -6.71 -4.91 5.44
N CYS A 146 -7.61 -3.95 5.67
CA CYS A 146 -7.26 -2.55 5.86
C CYS A 146 -8.29 -1.79 6.70
N LEU A 147 -7.85 -0.72 7.36
CA LEU A 147 -8.68 0.28 8.03
C LEU A 147 -8.55 1.64 7.35
N ALA A 148 -9.67 2.26 6.99
CA ALA A 148 -9.70 3.62 6.48
C ALA A 148 -9.89 4.65 7.62
N TYR A 149 -9.20 5.79 7.56
CA TYR A 149 -9.33 6.88 8.53
C TYR A 149 -9.03 8.24 7.91
N ARG A 150 -9.40 9.33 8.57
CA ARG A 150 -9.17 10.69 8.05
C ARG A 150 -7.70 11.07 8.15
N SER A 151 -7.16 11.67 7.09
CA SER A 151 -5.83 12.29 7.11
C SER A 151 -5.84 13.51 8.03
N GLU A 152 -4.86 13.58 8.92
CA GLU A 152 -4.62 14.77 9.72
C GLU A 152 -3.84 15.85 8.95
N ALA A 153 -3.01 15.44 7.97
CA ALA A 153 -2.18 16.35 7.21
C ALA A 153 -2.93 17.08 6.08
N LYS A 154 -4.02 16.50 5.58
CA LYS A 154 -4.81 17.09 4.48
C LYS A 154 -6.30 16.93 4.72
N LYS A 155 -7.00 18.07 4.82
CA LYS A 155 -8.47 18.12 4.94
C LYS A 155 -9.13 17.37 3.77
N GLY A 156 -9.99 16.41 4.11
CA GLY A 156 -10.71 15.58 3.15
C GLY A 156 -9.91 14.44 2.55
N GLY A 157 -8.62 14.28 2.90
CA GLY A 157 -7.84 13.11 2.52
C GLY A 157 -8.16 11.90 3.38
N ILE A 158 -8.11 10.72 2.79
CA ILE A 158 -8.28 9.44 3.47
C ILE A 158 -6.93 8.69 3.53
N CYS A 159 -6.65 8.13 4.69
CA CYS A 159 -5.52 7.26 4.94
C CYS A 159 -5.99 5.83 5.20
N PHE A 160 -5.10 4.89 4.93
CA PHE A 160 -5.33 3.45 4.95
C PHE A 160 -4.24 2.78 5.76
N LEU A 161 -4.63 2.03 6.79
CA LEU A 161 -3.75 1.18 7.58
C LEU A 161 -3.94 -0.27 7.13
N PHE A 162 -2.96 -0.78 6.39
CA PHE A 162 -2.97 -2.16 5.92
C PHE A 162 -2.31 -3.09 6.94
N PHE A 163 -2.98 -4.20 7.19
CA PHE A 163 -2.41 -5.36 7.88
C PHE A 163 -1.58 -6.21 6.91
N GLU A 164 -0.73 -7.09 7.45
CA GLU A 164 0.16 -7.92 6.62
C GLU A 164 -0.57 -8.71 5.52
N GLN A 165 -1.74 -9.29 5.83
CA GLN A 165 -2.53 -10.04 4.84
C GLN A 165 -3.08 -9.12 3.74
N GLY A 166 -3.72 -8.00 4.13
CA GLY A 166 -4.22 -7.03 3.16
C GLY A 166 -3.13 -6.37 2.32
N PHE A 167 -1.97 -6.08 2.91
CA PHE A 167 -0.83 -5.54 2.18
C PHE A 167 -0.37 -6.49 1.07
N ARG A 168 -0.39 -7.80 1.32
CA ARG A 168 0.01 -8.81 0.33
C ARG A 168 -0.93 -8.89 -0.86
N LYS A 169 -2.17 -8.40 -0.74
CA LYS A 169 -3.14 -8.29 -1.85
C LYS A 169 -2.87 -7.08 -2.75
N LEU A 170 -1.93 -6.20 -2.40
CA LEU A 170 -1.59 -5.03 -3.21
C LEU A 170 -0.57 -5.38 -4.29
N SER A 171 -0.80 -4.83 -5.49
CA SER A 171 0.19 -4.77 -6.56
C SER A 171 0.53 -3.33 -6.89
N LEU A 172 1.71 -3.10 -7.46
CA LEU A 172 2.17 -1.80 -7.90
C LEU A 172 1.77 -1.50 -9.33
N ARG A 173 1.28 -0.29 -9.55
CA ARG A 173 1.15 0.32 -10.87
C ARG A 173 2.41 1.05 -11.27
N GLU A 174 2.91 1.90 -10.38
CA GLU A 174 4.07 2.76 -10.63
C GLU A 174 4.85 3.03 -9.33
N VAL A 175 6.17 3.14 -9.46
CA VAL A 175 7.03 3.77 -8.44
C VAL A 175 7.74 4.96 -9.05
N ALA A 176 7.59 6.13 -8.45
CA ALA A 176 8.15 7.39 -8.92
C ALA A 176 9.20 7.93 -7.94
N LEU A 177 10.40 8.19 -8.44
CA LEU A 177 11.46 8.91 -7.73
C LEU A 177 11.48 10.36 -8.18
N ARG A 178 11.49 11.28 -7.23
CA ARG A 178 11.70 12.71 -7.44
C ARG A 178 12.80 13.21 -6.53
N LEU A 179 13.94 13.62 -7.09
CA LEU A 179 15.04 14.26 -6.36
C LEU A 179 14.85 15.78 -6.37
N GLY A 180 13.87 16.27 -5.61
CA GLY A 180 13.45 17.66 -5.64
C GLY A 180 14.46 18.67 -5.11
N ASP A 181 15.41 18.24 -4.27
CA ASP A 181 16.44 19.11 -3.69
C ASP A 181 17.70 19.20 -4.56
N TYR A 182 17.82 18.34 -5.59
CA TYR A 182 18.96 18.34 -6.50
C TYR A 182 18.81 19.41 -7.59
N LYS A 183 19.94 20.00 -8.02
CA LYS A 183 19.99 20.88 -9.20
C LYS A 183 19.47 20.11 -10.42
N GLY A 184 18.44 20.64 -11.08
CA GLY A 184 17.77 20.01 -12.23
C GLY A 184 16.50 19.20 -11.89
N LYS A 185 16.21 18.94 -10.60
CA LYS A 185 15.00 18.22 -10.13
C LYS A 185 14.78 16.89 -10.86
N ASN A 186 15.79 16.02 -10.83
CA ASN A 186 15.76 14.73 -11.54
C ASN A 186 14.57 13.88 -11.10
N THR A 187 13.88 13.29 -12.06
CA THR A 187 12.76 12.38 -11.83
C THR A 187 12.94 11.11 -12.63
N ALA A 188 12.43 10.01 -12.10
CA ALA A 188 12.27 8.77 -12.84
C ALA A 188 11.06 7.99 -12.33
N LYS A 189 10.60 7.07 -13.17
CA LYS A 189 9.46 6.22 -12.90
C LYS A 189 9.79 4.80 -13.34
N VAL A 190 9.26 3.84 -12.61
CA VAL A 190 9.22 2.44 -12.97
C VAL A 190 7.76 2.02 -13.03
N ILE A 191 7.35 1.43 -14.15
CA ILE A 191 5.98 0.95 -14.38
C ILE A 191 5.92 -0.54 -14.06
N CYS A 192 4.90 -0.94 -13.32
CA CYS A 192 4.64 -2.32 -12.89
C CYS A 192 3.26 -2.82 -13.34
N ALA A 193 2.37 -1.92 -13.73
CA ALA A 193 1.14 -2.23 -14.47
C ALA A 193 0.77 -1.06 -15.39
N ILE A 194 0.22 -1.38 -16.55
CA ILE A 194 -0.25 -0.42 -17.56
C ILE A 194 -1.79 -0.41 -17.61
N THR A 195 -2.34 0.38 -18.54
CA THR A 195 -3.79 0.48 -18.84
C THR A 195 -4.66 0.86 -17.63
N SER A 196 -5.99 0.95 -17.80
CA SER A 196 -6.91 1.29 -16.69
C SER A 196 -7.29 0.07 -15.84
N ASP A 197 -7.21 -1.12 -16.42
CA ASP A 197 -7.49 -2.42 -15.84
C ASP A 197 -6.26 -3.11 -15.20
N PHE A 198 -5.14 -2.38 -15.12
CA PHE A 198 -3.89 -2.80 -14.49
C PHE A 198 -3.27 -4.05 -15.14
N SER A 199 -3.18 -4.07 -16.48
CA SER A 199 -2.44 -5.15 -17.16
C SER A 199 -0.98 -5.20 -16.65
N PRO A 200 -0.49 -6.35 -16.18
CA PRO A 200 0.75 -6.40 -15.43
C PRO A 200 2.00 -6.21 -16.30
N VAL A 201 3.05 -5.63 -15.70
CA VAL A 201 4.41 -5.57 -16.25
C VAL A 201 5.35 -6.12 -15.17
N LEU A 202 5.47 -7.45 -15.12
CA LEU A 202 6.14 -8.15 -14.02
C LEU A 202 7.60 -7.74 -13.86
N GLU A 203 8.32 -7.53 -14.96
CA GLU A 203 9.71 -7.05 -14.97
C GLU A 203 9.85 -5.66 -14.35
N GLY A 204 8.77 -4.88 -14.23
CA GLY A 204 8.74 -3.60 -13.52
C GLY A 204 9.34 -3.71 -12.12
N TYR A 205 9.00 -4.76 -11.38
CA TYR A 205 9.45 -4.98 -10.02
C TYR A 205 10.97 -5.26 -9.89
N GLY A 206 11.62 -5.71 -10.96
CA GLY A 206 13.07 -5.97 -11.00
C GLY A 206 13.92 -4.72 -11.26
N HIS A 207 13.29 -3.61 -11.63
CA HIS A 207 14.00 -2.35 -11.83
C HIS A 207 14.39 -1.72 -10.49
N TYR A 208 15.49 -0.97 -10.48
CA TYR A 208 15.95 -0.19 -9.35
C TYR A 208 16.41 1.20 -9.77
N PHE A 209 16.36 2.13 -8.82
CA PHE A 209 16.94 3.45 -9.01
C PHE A 209 18.44 3.42 -8.71
N SER A 210 19.21 4.12 -9.53
CA SER A 210 20.63 4.42 -9.36
C SER A 210 20.82 5.94 -9.28
N PRO A 211 21.99 6.43 -8.85
CA PRO A 211 22.22 7.86 -8.60
C PRO A 211 21.75 8.76 -9.73
N ILE A 212 21.25 9.95 -9.35
CA ILE A 212 20.69 10.95 -10.28
C ILE A 212 19.40 10.43 -10.96
N ALA A 213 18.62 9.65 -10.22
CA ALA A 213 17.34 9.08 -10.65
C ALA A 213 17.43 8.28 -11.97
N ARG A 214 18.54 7.60 -12.24
CA ARG A 214 18.63 6.69 -13.38
C ARG A 214 17.98 5.36 -13.04
N VAL A 215 17.30 4.74 -14.00
CA VAL A 215 16.70 3.41 -13.82
C VAL A 215 17.63 2.35 -14.40
N LYS A 216 17.79 1.25 -13.67
CA LYS A 216 18.51 0.05 -14.10
C LYS A 216 17.68 -1.18 -13.76
N TYR A 217 18.09 -2.34 -14.26
CA TYR A 217 17.41 -3.61 -14.04
C TYR A 217 18.33 -4.63 -13.38
N ASN A 218 17.76 -5.49 -12.52
CA ASN A 218 18.44 -6.63 -11.93
C ASN A 218 18.02 -7.92 -12.65
N ASP A 219 18.90 -8.47 -13.48
CA ASP A 219 18.61 -9.67 -14.29
C ASP A 219 18.24 -10.89 -13.45
N LYS A 220 18.66 -10.95 -12.18
CA LYS A 220 18.30 -12.05 -11.28
C LYS A 220 16.85 -11.99 -10.79
N TYR A 221 16.13 -10.90 -11.04
CA TYR A 221 14.75 -10.75 -10.56
C TYR A 221 13.81 -11.81 -11.16
N ILE A 222 14.01 -12.20 -12.41
CA ILE A 222 13.18 -13.23 -13.08
C ILE A 222 13.33 -14.63 -12.45
N GLU A 223 14.40 -14.85 -11.67
CA GLU A 223 14.67 -16.10 -10.98
C GLU A 223 14.09 -16.11 -9.55
N THR A 224 13.48 -15.01 -9.11
CA THR A 224 12.94 -14.90 -7.75
C THR A 224 11.59 -15.59 -7.63
N ASP A 225 11.30 -16.09 -6.41
CA ASP A 225 9.99 -16.66 -6.08
C ASP A 225 8.83 -15.69 -6.37
N GLU A 226 9.02 -14.38 -6.12
CA GLU A 226 7.98 -13.38 -6.41
C GLU A 226 7.65 -13.34 -7.91
N TYR A 227 8.66 -13.28 -8.78
CA TYR A 227 8.42 -13.23 -10.23
C TYR A 227 7.75 -14.52 -10.72
N ILE A 228 8.27 -15.68 -10.30
CA ILE A 228 7.75 -16.98 -10.71
C ILE A 228 6.29 -17.14 -10.29
N LEU A 229 5.96 -16.79 -9.04
CA LEU A 229 4.58 -16.89 -8.54
C LEU A 229 3.65 -15.93 -9.28
N ARG A 230 4.06 -14.65 -9.47
CA ARG A 230 3.23 -13.67 -10.20
C ARG A 230 2.95 -14.12 -11.64
N LYS A 231 3.97 -14.67 -12.31
CA LYS A 231 3.87 -15.18 -13.68
C LYS A 231 2.92 -16.38 -13.77
N GLN A 232 2.98 -17.31 -12.82
CA GLN A 232 2.04 -18.43 -12.77
C GLN A 232 0.58 -17.98 -12.63
N VAL A 233 0.33 -16.96 -11.80
CA VAL A 233 -1.03 -16.40 -11.62
C VAL A 233 -1.52 -15.69 -12.88
N GLU A 234 -0.65 -14.92 -13.54
CA GLU A 234 -0.94 -14.27 -14.82
C GLU A 234 -1.28 -15.30 -15.91
N GLU A 235 -0.42 -16.32 -16.08
CA GLU A 235 -0.60 -17.40 -17.08
C GLU A 235 -1.91 -18.16 -16.86
N TYR A 236 -2.22 -18.50 -15.61
CA TYR A 236 -3.47 -19.16 -15.24
C TYR A 236 -4.70 -18.28 -15.56
N SER A 237 -4.59 -16.97 -15.37
CA SER A 237 -5.66 -16.03 -15.69
C SER A 237 -5.90 -15.95 -17.20
N HIS A 238 -4.82 -15.90 -18.00
CA HIS A 238 -4.90 -15.96 -19.46
C HIS A 238 -5.50 -17.29 -19.97
N GLU A 239 -5.17 -18.42 -19.35
CA GLU A 239 -5.78 -19.71 -19.67
C GLU A 239 -7.30 -19.71 -19.45
N LYS A 240 -7.76 -19.25 -18.29
CA LYS A 240 -9.19 -19.11 -18.00
C LYS A 240 -9.93 -18.23 -18.99
N ILE A 241 -9.32 -17.12 -19.39
CA ILE A 241 -9.92 -16.21 -20.39
C ILE A 241 -10.04 -16.91 -21.74
N ARG A 242 -8.98 -17.60 -22.18
CA ARG A 242 -8.98 -18.35 -23.45
C ARG A 242 -10.02 -19.47 -23.47
N GLU A 243 -10.21 -20.18 -22.37
CA GLU A 243 -11.25 -21.21 -22.24
C GLU A 243 -12.66 -20.64 -22.34
N ARG A 244 -12.91 -19.47 -21.74
CA ARG A 244 -14.23 -18.80 -21.77
C ARG A 244 -14.58 -18.18 -23.13
N MET A 245 -13.58 -17.93 -23.97
CA MET A 245 -13.76 -17.38 -25.32
C MET A 245 -13.92 -18.46 -26.41
N ARG A 246 -13.80 -19.74 -26.04
CA ARG A 246 -14.08 -20.89 -26.92
C ARG A 246 -15.53 -21.34 -26.78
#